data_AF-A0A9X2CI54-F1
#
_entry.id   AF-A0A9X2CI54-F1
#
_cell.length_a   1.000
_cell.length_b   1.000
_cell.length_c   1.000
_cell.angle_alpha   90.00
_cell.angle_beta   90.00
_cell.angle_gamma   90.00
#
_symmetry.space_group_name_H-M   'P 1'
#
loop_
_entity.id
_entity.type
_entity.pdbx_description
1 polymer ?
#
loop_
_entity_poly.entity_id
_entity_poly.type
_entity_poly.pdbx_seq_one_letter_code
_entity_poly.pdbx_strand_id
1 'polypeptide(L)'
;MNYSLWLKNKYPQLKYTSSADTYALINLAKSTSRFLRFLLSTSFLVIVIVLLNTVLAANGVVPFEEFSYWLCFVPVVTFGSLCTTKLDQRIIKYQLHKIMRYKLV
;
A
#
# COMPACT_ATOMS: atom_id res chain seq x y z
N MET A 1 -7.64 2.89 8.19
CA MET A 1 -7.09 4.17 8.72
C MET A 1 -8.01 5.32 8.32
N ASN A 2 -8.33 6.23 9.24
CA ASN A 2 -9.19 7.38 8.95
C ASN A 2 -8.35 8.54 8.35
N TYR A 3 -8.33 8.66 7.02
CA TYR A 3 -7.54 9.66 6.31
C TYR A 3 -7.99 11.10 6.60
N SER A 4 -9.29 11.34 6.82
CA SER A 4 -9.79 12.67 7.13
C SER A 4 -9.33 13.14 8.51
N LEU A 5 -9.32 12.24 9.50
CA LEU A 5 -8.82 12.52 10.83
C LEU A 5 -7.31 12.82 10.83
N TRP A 6 -6.53 12.05 10.06
CA TRP A 6 -5.10 12.31 9.87
C TRP A 6 -4.85 13.66 9.18
N LEU A 7 -5.64 13.98 8.14
CA LEU A 7 -5.50 15.23 7.39
C LEU A 7 -5.82 16.46 8.25
N LYS A 8 -6.91 16.41 9.03
CA LYS A 8 -7.32 17.48 9.96
C LYS A 8 -6.32 17.69 11.10
N ASN A 9 -5.71 16.63 11.61
CA ASN A 9 -4.64 16.74 12.61
C ASN A 9 -3.35 17.33 12.03
N LYS A 10 -3.00 17.00 10.78
CA LYS A 10 -1.75 17.48 10.17
C LYS A 10 -1.87 18.90 9.59
N TYR A 11 -3.06 19.29 9.16
CA TYR A 11 -3.34 20.61 8.62
C TYR A 11 -4.52 21.23 9.38
N PRO A 12 -4.27 21.97 10.48
CA PRO A 12 -5.36 22.55 11.28
C PRO A 12 -6.22 23.55 10.50
N GLN A 13 -5.70 24.10 9.41
CA GLN A 13 -6.43 24.94 8.45
C GLN A 13 -7.60 24.20 7.79
N LEU A 14 -7.53 22.87 7.71
CA LEU A 14 -8.59 22.02 7.18
C LEU A 14 -9.64 21.62 8.21
N LYS A 15 -9.53 22.09 9.45
CA LYS A 15 -10.47 21.73 10.53
C LYS A 15 -11.90 22.22 10.25
N TYR A 16 -12.01 23.36 9.55
CA TYR A 16 -13.27 24.02 9.17
C TYR A 16 -13.70 23.79 7.72
N THR A 17 -12.93 23.05 6.90
CA THR A 17 -13.35 22.75 5.52
C THR A 17 -14.44 21.68 5.50
N SER A 18 -15.31 21.77 4.49
CA SER A 18 -16.38 20.81 4.27
C SER A 18 -15.83 19.38 4.21
N SER A 19 -16.60 18.44 4.77
CA SER A 19 -16.30 17.01 4.69
C SER A 19 -16.24 16.54 3.23
N ALA A 20 -17.03 17.17 2.34
CA ALA A 20 -17.03 16.89 0.90
C ALA A 20 -15.69 17.24 0.23
N ASP A 21 -15.13 18.42 0.53
CA ASP A 21 -13.83 18.85 -0.01
C ASP A 21 -12.69 17.97 0.49
N THR A 22 -12.75 17.60 1.77
CA THR A 22 -11.77 16.68 2.38
C THR A 22 -11.83 15.31 1.70
N TYR A 23 -13.02 14.82 1.39
CA TYR A 23 -13.22 13.54 0.71
C TYR A 23 -12.75 13.60 -0.76
N ALA A 24 -13.04 14.69 -1.46
CA ALA A 24 -12.57 14.92 -2.83
C ALA A 24 -11.03 14.91 -2.92
N LEU A 25 -10.34 15.58 -1.98
CA LEU A 25 -8.87 15.56 -1.89
C LEU A 25 -8.31 14.15 -1.66
N ILE A 26 -8.94 13.37 -0.79
CA ILE A 26 -8.55 11.97 -0.55
C ILE A 26 -8.77 11.11 -1.79
N ASN A 27 -9.89 11.29 -2.49
CA ASN A 27 -10.16 10.56 -3.73
C ASN A 27 -9.20 10.94 -4.85
N LEU A 28 -8.84 12.22 -4.97
CA LEU A 28 -7.82 12.68 -5.91
C LEU A 28 -6.47 12.02 -5.60
N ALA A 29 -6.01 12.08 -4.34
CA ALA A 29 -4.75 11.45 -3.95
C ALA A 29 -4.74 9.93 -4.20
N LYS A 30 -5.87 9.25 -4.01
CA LYS A 30 -6.03 7.82 -4.32
C LYS A 30 -6.01 7.54 -5.82
N SER A 31 -6.66 8.37 -6.64
CA SER A 31 -6.70 8.17 -8.09
C SER A 31 -5.33 8.42 -8.71
N THR A 32 -4.64 9.50 -8.32
CA THR A 32 -3.30 9.83 -8.82
C THR A 32 -2.27 8.76 -8.43
N SER A 33 -2.40 8.16 -7.24
CA SER A 33 -1.50 7.08 -6.81
C SER A 33 -1.89 5.70 -7.30
N ARG A 34 -3.05 5.51 -7.95
CA ARG A 34 -3.57 4.17 -8.30
C ARG A 34 -2.58 3.35 -9.13
N PHE A 35 -2.02 3.96 -10.17
CA PHE A 35 -1.08 3.27 -11.06
C PHE A 35 0.22 2.89 -10.34
N LEU A 36 0.78 3.82 -9.56
CA LEU A 36 2.02 3.58 -8.81
C LEU A 36 1.82 2.50 -7.73
N ARG A 37 0.69 2.51 -7.05
CA ARG A 37 0.30 1.48 -6.06
C ARG A 37 0.10 0.12 -6.71
N PHE A 38 -0.53 0.08 -7.88
CA PHE A 38 -0.70 -1.16 -8.65
C PHE A 38 0.66 -1.73 -9.06
N LEU A 39 1.54 -0.92 -9.65
CA LEU A 39 2.89 -1.36 -10.00
C LEU A 39 3.65 -1.86 -8.77
N LEU A 40 3.65 -1.12 -7.66
CA LEU A 40 4.35 -1.55 -6.45
C LEU A 40 3.82 -2.87 -5.91
N SER A 41 2.50 -3.04 -5.85
CA SER A 41 1.85 -4.25 -5.36
C SER A 41 2.18 -5.45 -6.25
N THR A 42 2.10 -5.29 -7.57
CA THR A 42 2.40 -6.36 -8.53
C THR A 42 3.87 -6.72 -8.50
N SER A 43 4.77 -5.74 -8.53
CA SER A 43 6.22 -5.98 -8.44
C SER A 43 6.60 -6.67 -7.13
N PHE A 44 6.04 -6.23 -6.01
CA PHE A 44 6.29 -6.86 -4.71
C PHE A 44 5.84 -8.32 -4.69
N LEU A 45 4.64 -8.60 -5.22
CA LEU A 45 4.10 -9.96 -5.28
C LEU A 45 4.97 -10.88 -6.17
N VAL A 46 5.41 -10.38 -7.32
CA VAL A 46 6.34 -11.12 -8.20
C VAL A 46 7.66 -11.41 -7.49
N ILE A 47 8.27 -10.40 -6.85
CA ILE A 47 9.54 -10.57 -6.12
C ILE A 47 9.40 -11.61 -5.01
N VAL A 48 8.31 -11.55 -4.25
CA VAL A 48 8.04 -12.50 -3.15
C VAL A 48 7.87 -13.91 -3.68
N ILE A 49 7.07 -14.12 -4.74
CA ILE A 49 6.86 -15.44 -5.33
C ILE A 49 8.18 -15.99 -5.86
N VAL A 50 8.96 -15.19 -6.59
CA VAL A 50 10.25 -15.62 -7.13
C VAL A 50 11.21 -15.99 -6.00
N LEU A 51 11.43 -15.11 -5.02
CA LEU A 51 12.31 -15.39 -3.89
C LEU A 51 11.91 -16.65 -3.12
N LEU A 52 10.61 -16.79 -2.83
CA LEU A 52 10.09 -17.94 -2.09
C LEU A 52 10.31 -19.24 -2.87
N ASN A 53 9.98 -19.25 -4.17
CA ASN A 53 10.22 -20.43 -5.01
C ASN A 53 11.71 -20.75 -5.13
N THR A 54 12.59 -19.74 -5.27
CA THR A 54 14.04 -19.97 -5.34
C THR A 54 14.57 -20.58 -4.04
N VAL A 55 14.13 -20.09 -2.88
CA VAL A 55 14.54 -20.63 -1.57
C VAL A 55 14.00 -22.04 -1.36
N LEU A 56 12.74 -22.30 -1.71
CA LEU A 56 12.14 -23.62 -1.55
C LEU A 56 12.75 -24.66 -2.51
N ALA A 57 12.99 -24.28 -3.76
CA ALA A 57 13.68 -25.13 -4.73
C ALA A 57 15.11 -25.47 -4.29
N ALA A 58 15.83 -24.52 -3.69
CA ALA A 58 17.17 -24.78 -3.13
C ALA A 58 17.15 -25.80 -1.97
N ASN A 59 16.00 -25.98 -1.30
CA ASN A 59 15.78 -26.98 -0.26
C ASN A 59 15.10 -28.26 -0.79
N GLY A 60 14.96 -28.40 -2.11
CA GLY A 60 14.35 -29.58 -2.74
C GLY A 60 12.83 -29.64 -2.66
N VAL A 61 12.17 -28.57 -2.22
CA VAL A 61 10.70 -28.52 -2.11
C VAL A 61 10.10 -28.22 -3.48
N VAL A 62 9.20 -29.10 -3.95
CA VAL A 62 8.51 -28.92 -5.22
C VAL A 62 7.39 -27.87 -5.07
N PRO A 63 7.38 -26.80 -5.91
CA PRO A 63 6.36 -25.77 -5.83
C PRO A 63 4.95 -26.34 -6.02
N PHE A 64 3.99 -25.87 -5.22
CA PHE A 64 2.56 -26.18 -5.30
C PHE A 64 2.14 -27.63 -5.01
N GLU A 65 3.06 -28.59 -5.03
CA GLU A 65 2.76 -30.01 -4.80
C GLU A 65 2.86 -30.40 -3.32
N GLU A 66 3.76 -29.76 -2.56
CA GLU A 66 4.00 -30.14 -1.18
C GLU A 66 3.19 -29.30 -0.17
N PHE A 67 2.75 -29.93 0.92
CA PHE A 67 2.12 -29.20 2.03
C PHE A 67 3.10 -28.21 2.70
N SER A 68 4.39 -28.55 2.73
CA SER A 68 5.49 -27.69 3.21
C SER A 68 5.55 -26.36 2.44
N TYR A 69 5.27 -26.39 1.13
CA TYR A 69 5.17 -25.20 0.28
C TYR A 69 4.06 -24.26 0.77
N TRP A 70 2.86 -24.79 0.98
CA TRP A 70 1.70 -24.00 1.39
C TRP A 70 1.85 -23.42 2.80
N LEU A 71 2.50 -24.16 3.70
CA LEU A 71 2.85 -23.69 5.04
C LEU A 71 3.78 -22.47 5.00
N CYS A 72 4.69 -22.39 4.03
CA CYS A 72 5.59 -21.24 3.85
C CYS A 72 4.93 -20.12 3.03
N PHE A 73 4.15 -20.46 2.01
CA PHE A 73 3.56 -19.51 1.06
C PHE A 73 2.50 -18.63 1.71
N VAL A 74 1.56 -19.22 2.45
CA VAL A 74 0.42 -18.49 3.03
C VAL A 74 0.87 -17.38 4.02
N PRO A 75 1.77 -17.64 4.98
CA PRO A 75 2.26 -16.60 5.89
C PRO A 75 3.03 -15.50 5.16
N VAL A 76 3.85 -15.85 4.16
CA VAL A 76 4.67 -14.91 3.40
C VAL A 76 3.79 -13.95 2.59
N VAL A 77 2.78 -14.47 1.88
CA VAL A 77 1.82 -13.64 1.14
C VAL A 77 1.01 -12.75 2.10
N THR A 78 0.58 -13.29 3.24
CA THR A 78 -0.17 -12.53 4.25
C THR A 78 0.67 -11.37 4.80
N PHE A 79 1.91 -11.64 5.19
CA PHE A 79 2.84 -10.64 5.68
C PHE A 79 3.16 -9.59 4.61
N GLY A 80 3.35 -10.05 3.37
CA GLY A 80 3.53 -9.21 2.20
C GLY A 80 2.37 -8.23 1.98
N SER A 81 1.14 -8.72 2.06
CA SER A 81 -0.08 -7.90 1.94
C SER A 81 -0.16 -6.80 3.01
N LEU A 82 0.21 -7.13 4.26
CA LEU A 82 0.27 -6.14 5.34
C LEU A 82 1.32 -5.06 5.06
N CYS A 83 2.49 -5.43 4.54
CA CYS A 83 3.55 -4.49 4.16
C CYS A 83 3.10 -3.57 3.02
N THR A 84 2.51 -4.12 1.96
CA THR A 84 1.96 -3.35 0.83
C THR A 84 0.89 -2.38 1.30
N THR A 85 0.01 -2.79 2.21
CA THR A 85 -1.03 -1.92 2.80
C THR A 85 -0.42 -0.73 3.54
N LYS A 86 0.68 -0.93 4.29
CA LYS A 86 1.38 0.17 4.97
C LYS A 86 2.07 1.13 3.99
N LEU A 87 2.66 0.60 2.92
CA LEU A 87 3.28 1.40 1.85
C LEU A 87 2.22 2.23 1.10
N ASP A 88 1.10 1.61 0.75
CA ASP A 88 -0.06 2.28 0.16
C ASP A 88 -0.53 3.48 1.00
N GLN A 89 -0.63 3.29 2.32
CA GLN A 89 -0.98 4.37 3.23
C GLN A 89 0.04 5.51 3.21
N ARG A 90 1.34 5.21 3.13
CA ARG A 90 2.39 6.22 3.02
C ARG A 90 2.34 6.96 1.69
N ILE A 91 2.13 6.27 0.58
CA ILE A 91 2.02 6.88 -0.76
C ILE A 91 0.84 7.84 -0.81
N ILE A 92 -0.34 7.42 -0.32
CA ILE A 92 -1.53 8.28 -0.29
C ILE A 92 -1.28 9.53 0.59
N LYS A 93 -0.65 9.36 1.76
CA LYS A 93 -0.29 10.49 2.63
C LYS A 93 0.69 11.45 1.96
N TYR A 94 1.68 10.94 1.23
CA TYR A 94 2.64 11.75 0.49
C TYR A 94 1.96 12.55 -0.62
N GLN A 95 1.07 11.92 -1.40
CA GLN A 95 0.30 12.62 -2.43
C GLN A 95 -0.63 13.67 -1.82
N LEU A 96 -1.34 13.35 -0.73
CA LEU A 96 -2.14 14.32 0.02
C LEU A 96 -1.30 15.51 0.48
N HIS A 97 -0.10 15.26 1.01
CA HIS A 97 0.82 16.31 1.44
C HIS A 97 1.24 17.21 0.28
N LYS A 98 1.56 16.61 -0.88
CA LYS A 98 1.92 17.31 -2.11
C LYS A 98 0.77 18.21 -2.57
N ILE A 99 -0.43 17.68 -2.71
CA ILE A 99 -1.63 18.43 -3.12
C ILE A 99 -1.90 19.61 -2.18
N MET A 100 -1.81 19.38 -0.87
CA MET A 100 -2.00 20.45 0.12
C MET A 100 -0.94 21.55 0.03
N ARG A 101 0.30 21.20 -0.27
CA ARG A 101 1.38 22.19 -0.46
C ARG A 101 1.13 23.08 -1.66
N TYR A 102 0.67 22.52 -2.78
CA TYR A 102 0.32 23.30 -3.98
C TYR A 102 -0.94 24.16 -3.80
N LYS A 103 -1.85 23.79 -2.91
CA LYS A 103 -3.07 24.57 -2.63
C LYS A 103 -2.83 25.72 -1.64
N LEU A 104 -1.73 25.68 -0.89
CA LEU A 104 -1.37 26.67 0.14
C LEU A 104 -0.34 27.71 -0.32
N VAL A 105 0.29 27.49 -1.48
CA VAL A 105 1.13 28.44 -2.20
C VAL A 105 0.27 29.14 -3.24
#